data_AF-F0XX92-F1
#
_entry.id   AF-F0XX92-F1
#
_cell.length_a   1.000
_cell.length_b   1.000
_cell.length_c   1.000
_cell.angle_alpha   90.00
_cell.angle_beta   90.00
_cell.angle_gamma   90.00
#
_symmetry.space_group_name_H-M   'P 1'
#
loop_
_entity.id
_entity.type
_entity.pdbx_description
1 polymer ?
#
loop_
_entity_poly.entity_id
_entity_poly.type
_entity_poly.pdbx_seq_one_letter_code
_entity_poly.pdbx_strand_id
1 'polypeptide(L)'
;KAAKIYRRAVELGDVDAMRHLGRLHETGSGVKLDKKKAERLYRAAADRGDALAQNNLGALLDAEERFEEAFRYYALAADQGYTSGEFNLGCCYRDGEGTEVDLGKARYWFERAAAKGYEPAIESLAAL
;
A
#
# COMPACT_ATOMS: atom_id res chain seq x y z
N LYS A 1 7.51 -18.22 -17.81
CA LYS A 1 8.05 -17.32 -18.85
C LYS A 1 8.00 -15.84 -18.41
N ALA A 2 6.86 -15.34 -17.88
CA ALA A 2 6.72 -13.97 -17.35
C ALA A 2 7.67 -13.61 -16.18
N ALA A 3 7.78 -14.45 -15.15
CA ALA A 3 8.68 -14.18 -14.00
C ALA A 3 10.17 -14.10 -14.36
N LYS A 4 10.61 -14.66 -15.50
CA LYS A 4 11.99 -14.50 -15.99
C LYS A 4 12.22 -13.12 -16.62
N ILE A 5 11.21 -12.60 -17.34
CA ILE A 5 11.24 -11.28 -17.96
C ILE A 5 11.24 -10.19 -16.88
N TYR A 6 10.36 -10.31 -15.88
CA TYR A 6 10.32 -9.36 -14.77
C TYR A 6 11.63 -9.32 -13.97
N ARG A 7 12.28 -10.46 -13.73
CA ARG A 7 13.59 -10.46 -13.05
C ARG A 7 14.64 -9.60 -13.76
N ARG A 8 14.70 -9.68 -15.09
CA ARG A 8 15.63 -8.86 -15.86
C ARG A 8 15.26 -7.37 -15.82
N ALA A 9 13.98 -7.05 -15.90
CA ALA A 9 13.51 -5.67 -15.79
C ALA A 9 13.77 -5.06 -14.40
N VAL A 10 13.61 -5.86 -13.32
CA VAL A 10 13.96 -5.46 -11.95
C VAL A 10 15.45 -5.12 -11.81
N GLU A 11 16.35 -5.92 -12.40
CA GLU A 11 17.80 -5.61 -12.43
C GLU A 11 18.11 -4.29 -13.14
N LEU A 12 17.26 -3.88 -14.08
CA LEU A 12 17.38 -2.62 -14.83
C LEU A 12 16.69 -1.45 -14.13
N GLY A 13 16.11 -1.65 -12.94
CA GLY A 13 15.47 -0.59 -12.16
C GLY A 13 14.01 -0.32 -12.53
N ASP A 14 13.37 -1.21 -13.30
CA ASP A 14 11.97 -1.06 -13.70
C ASP A 14 11.02 -1.24 -12.49
N VAL A 15 10.35 -0.14 -12.15
CA VAL A 15 9.46 -0.03 -10.99
C VAL A 15 8.19 -0.87 -11.15
N ASP A 16 7.60 -0.88 -12.35
CA ASP A 16 6.42 -1.70 -12.64
C ASP A 16 6.75 -3.18 -12.51
N ALA A 17 7.92 -3.60 -13.00
CA ALA A 17 8.39 -4.97 -12.88
C ALA A 17 8.64 -5.38 -11.42
N MET A 18 9.21 -4.47 -10.60
CA MET A 18 9.39 -4.70 -9.16
C MET A 18 8.03 -4.94 -8.50
N ARG A 19 7.07 -4.04 -8.70
CA ARG A 19 5.72 -4.15 -8.15
C ARG A 19 5.02 -5.43 -8.61
N HIS A 20 5.03 -5.74 -9.90
CA HIS A 20 4.37 -6.92 -10.43
C HIS A 20 5.00 -8.21 -9.90
N LEU A 21 6.34 -8.30 -9.88
CA LEU A 21 7.02 -9.47 -9.34
C LEU A 21 6.80 -9.62 -7.83
N GLY A 22 6.69 -8.49 -7.10
CA GLY A 22 6.31 -8.46 -5.69
C GLY A 22 4.97 -9.15 -5.47
N ARG A 23 3.95 -8.76 -6.23
CA ARG A 23 2.61 -9.37 -6.17
C ARG A 23 2.59 -10.86 -6.51
N LEU A 24 3.40 -11.29 -7.48
CA LEU A 24 3.51 -12.71 -7.81
C LEU A 24 4.08 -13.51 -6.63
N HIS A 25 5.09 -12.97 -5.94
CA HIS A 25 5.67 -13.61 -4.76
C HIS A 25 4.74 -13.57 -3.54
N GLU A 26 3.97 -12.51 -3.36
CA GLU A 26 2.96 -12.39 -2.30
C GLU A 26 1.85 -13.46 -2.46
N THR A 27 1.34 -13.61 -3.68
CA THR A 27 0.21 -14.52 -3.98
C THR A 27 0.63 -15.96 -4.32
N GLY A 28 1.92 -16.19 -4.59
CA GLY A 28 2.41 -17.47 -5.14
C GLY A 28 1.96 -17.74 -6.57
N SER A 29 1.50 -16.73 -7.31
CA SER A 29 1.00 -16.91 -8.68
C SER A 29 2.15 -17.07 -9.67
N GLY A 30 2.32 -18.29 -10.20
CA GLY A 30 3.37 -18.61 -11.18
C GLY A 30 4.81 -18.54 -10.66
N VAL A 31 5.00 -18.30 -9.36
CA VAL A 31 6.27 -18.35 -8.62
C VAL A 31 6.01 -18.91 -7.22
N LYS A 32 7.07 -19.39 -6.54
CA LYS A 32 6.93 -19.79 -5.14
C LYS A 32 6.51 -18.57 -4.29
N LEU A 33 5.49 -18.79 -3.46
CA LEU A 33 5.06 -17.82 -2.45
C LEU A 33 6.23 -17.48 -1.53
N ASP A 34 6.53 -16.18 -1.40
CA ASP A 34 7.66 -15.64 -0.66
C ASP A 34 7.37 -14.20 -0.24
N LYS A 35 6.72 -14.02 0.91
CA LYS A 35 6.35 -12.70 1.45
C LYS A 35 7.58 -11.81 1.68
N LYS A 36 8.70 -12.36 2.16
CA LYS A 36 9.95 -11.60 2.37
C LYS A 36 10.49 -11.04 1.06
N LYS A 37 10.38 -11.81 -0.03
CA LYS A 37 10.78 -11.33 -1.34
C LYS A 37 9.79 -10.32 -1.91
N ALA A 38 8.49 -10.49 -1.68
CA ALA A 38 7.49 -9.51 -2.02
C ALA A 38 7.76 -8.16 -1.33
N GLU A 39 8.01 -8.18 -0.02
CA GLU A 39 8.35 -6.99 0.77
C GLU A 39 9.55 -6.24 0.18
N ARG A 40 10.65 -6.95 -0.13
CA ARG A 40 11.85 -6.32 -0.73
C ARG A 40 11.56 -5.65 -2.07
N LEU A 41 10.74 -6.29 -2.91
CA LEU A 41 10.38 -5.77 -4.23
C LEU A 41 9.45 -4.56 -4.11
N TYR A 42 8.45 -4.62 -3.23
CA TYR A 42 7.59 -3.47 -2.95
C TYR A 42 8.39 -2.32 -2.35
N ARG A 43 9.29 -2.57 -1.39
CA ARG A 43 10.15 -1.51 -0.82
C ARG A 43 11.02 -0.84 -1.88
N ALA A 44 11.66 -1.62 -2.74
CA ALA A 44 12.47 -1.06 -3.83
C ALA A 44 11.68 -0.18 -4.81
N ALA A 45 10.41 -0.50 -5.09
CA ALA A 45 9.52 0.32 -5.92
C ALA A 45 8.98 1.53 -5.14
N ALA A 46 8.62 1.35 -3.87
CA ALA A 46 8.11 2.39 -2.98
C ALA A 46 9.15 3.49 -2.72
N ASP A 47 10.42 3.11 -2.53
CA ASP A 47 11.56 4.03 -2.36
C ASP A 47 11.83 4.86 -3.64
N ARG A 48 11.29 4.43 -4.80
CA ARG A 48 11.31 5.16 -6.07
C ARG A 48 10.04 5.98 -6.31
N GLY A 49 9.15 6.07 -5.32
CA GLY A 49 7.95 6.89 -5.36
C GLY A 49 6.71 6.20 -5.91
N ASP A 50 6.72 4.90 -6.22
CA ASP A 50 5.51 4.24 -6.73
C ASP A 50 4.44 4.13 -5.64
N ALA A 51 3.38 4.92 -5.76
CA ALA A 51 2.31 5.00 -4.76
C ALA A 51 1.57 3.67 -4.58
N LEU A 52 1.42 2.88 -5.65
CA LEU A 52 0.80 1.56 -5.57
C LEU A 52 1.68 0.58 -4.78
N ALA A 53 3.00 0.57 -5.00
CA ALA A 53 3.94 -0.23 -4.21
C ALA A 53 4.02 0.24 -2.75
N GLN A 54 3.97 1.54 -2.48
CA GLN A 54 3.86 2.07 -1.12
C GLN A 54 2.61 1.52 -0.44
N ASN A 55 1.44 1.61 -1.07
CA ASN A 55 0.21 1.05 -0.52
C ASN A 55 0.28 -0.47 -0.30
N ASN A 56 0.80 -1.23 -1.27
CA ASN A 56 0.92 -2.69 -1.14
C ASN A 56 1.93 -3.10 -0.05
N LEU A 57 3.02 -2.35 0.09
CA LEU A 57 3.95 -2.55 1.20
C LEU A 57 3.27 -2.25 2.54
N GLY A 58 2.52 -1.15 2.62
CA GLY A 58 1.70 -0.83 3.79
C GLY A 58 0.79 -2.00 4.19
N ALA A 59 0.01 -2.52 3.24
CA ALA A 59 -0.89 -3.67 3.49
C ALA A 59 -0.16 -4.94 3.90
N LEU A 60 1.02 -5.21 3.33
CA LEU A 60 1.83 -6.36 3.71
C LEU A 60 2.35 -6.23 5.16
N LEU A 61 2.81 -5.04 5.53
CA LEU A 61 3.34 -4.74 6.87
C LEU A 61 2.23 -4.75 7.92
N ASP A 62 1.08 -4.20 7.59
CA ASP A 62 -0.12 -4.16 8.41
C ASP A 62 -0.60 -5.58 8.75
N ALA A 63 -0.66 -6.47 7.76
CA ALA A 63 -0.96 -7.88 7.96
C ALA A 63 0.10 -8.65 8.80
N GLU A 64 1.28 -8.05 9.01
CA GLU A 64 2.34 -8.54 9.91
C GLU A 64 2.38 -7.76 11.24
N GLU A 65 1.35 -6.98 11.55
CA GLU A 65 1.20 -6.15 12.76
C GLU A 65 2.30 -5.10 12.93
N ARG A 66 2.96 -4.70 11.84
CA ARG A 66 4.00 -3.65 11.79
C ARG A 66 3.39 -2.29 11.51
N PHE A 67 2.42 -1.90 12.33
CA PHE A 67 1.51 -0.77 12.10
C PHE A 67 2.23 0.58 11.90
N GLU A 68 3.26 0.90 12.69
CA GLU A 68 4.01 2.16 12.54
C GLU A 68 4.70 2.28 11.18
N GLU A 69 5.21 1.17 10.63
CA GLU A 69 5.82 1.17 9.30
C GLU A 69 4.74 1.23 8.21
N ALA A 70 3.65 0.48 8.38
CA ALA A 70 2.53 0.50 7.46
C ALA A 70 1.94 1.92 7.32
N PHE A 71 1.70 2.59 8.46
CA PHE A 71 1.24 3.98 8.53
C PHE A 71 2.09 4.92 7.67
N ARG A 72 3.42 4.83 7.78
CA ARG A 72 4.34 5.67 6.99
C ARG A 72 4.19 5.45 5.48
N TYR A 73 4.03 4.21 5.05
CA TYR A 73 3.87 3.91 3.62
C TYR A 73 2.47 4.27 3.10
N TYR A 74 1.42 4.09 3.89
CA TYR A 74 0.10 4.61 3.54
C TYR A 74 0.11 6.14 3.43
N ALA A 75 0.80 6.84 4.34
CA ALA A 75 0.99 8.29 4.25
C ALA A 75 1.69 8.72 2.96
N LEU A 76 2.78 8.05 2.57
CA LEU A 76 3.46 8.33 1.30
C LEU A 76 2.54 8.12 0.09
N ALA A 77 1.72 7.07 0.09
CA ALA A 77 0.77 6.83 -1.00
C ALA A 77 -0.37 7.87 -1.02
N ALA A 78 -0.89 8.24 0.16
CA ALA A 78 -1.95 9.20 0.33
C ALA A 78 -1.54 10.63 -0.08
N ASP A 79 -0.31 11.04 0.24
CA ASP A 79 0.25 12.33 -0.14
C ASP A 79 0.35 12.48 -1.67
N GLN A 80 0.53 11.37 -2.38
CA GLN A 80 0.49 11.31 -3.85
C GLN A 80 -0.94 11.23 -4.42
N GLY A 81 -1.96 11.23 -3.55
CA GLY A 81 -3.36 11.12 -3.94
C GLY A 81 -3.77 9.72 -4.38
N TYR A 82 -3.04 8.67 -4.01
CA TYR A 82 -3.45 7.30 -4.31
C TYR A 82 -4.64 6.91 -3.43
N THR A 83 -5.79 6.67 -4.06
CA THR A 83 -7.10 6.54 -3.39
C THR A 83 -7.13 5.49 -2.28
N SER A 84 -6.57 4.30 -2.50
CA SER A 84 -6.51 3.28 -1.44
C SER A 84 -5.55 3.66 -0.32
N GLY A 85 -4.49 4.41 -0.62
CA GLY A 85 -3.57 4.93 0.40
C GLY A 85 -4.24 5.97 1.28
N GLU A 86 -5.01 6.90 0.70
CA GLU A 86 -5.83 7.85 1.44
C GLU A 86 -6.84 7.12 2.35
N PHE A 87 -7.55 6.13 1.82
CA PHE A 87 -8.48 5.33 2.63
C PHE A 87 -7.77 4.60 3.79
N ASN A 88 -6.67 3.90 3.52
CA ASN A 88 -5.94 3.15 4.54
C ASN A 88 -5.35 4.07 5.62
N LEU A 89 -4.85 5.25 5.24
CA LEU A 89 -4.41 6.26 6.21
C LEU A 89 -5.57 6.78 7.07
N GLY A 90 -6.77 6.92 6.49
CA GLY A 90 -7.99 7.20 7.22
C GLY A 90 -8.31 6.14 8.27
N CYS A 91 -8.19 4.86 7.91
CA CYS A 91 -8.34 3.74 8.85
C CYS A 91 -7.32 3.79 9.98
N CYS A 92 -6.04 4.03 9.68
CA CYS A 92 -5.00 4.15 10.71
C CYS A 92 -5.34 5.22 11.75
N TYR A 93 -5.82 6.40 11.32
CA TYR A 93 -6.25 7.46 12.24
C TYR A 93 -7.55 7.14 12.97
N ARG A 94 -8.47 6.39 12.37
CA ARG A 94 -9.71 5.97 13.05
C ARG A 94 -9.42 4.98 14.18
N ASP A 95 -8.55 4.01 13.91
CA ASP A 95 -8.34 2.86 14.78
C ASP A 95 -7.11 3.03 15.70
N GLY A 96 -6.27 4.04 15.44
CA GLY A 96 -5.04 4.29 16.19
C GLY A 96 -3.92 3.30 15.86
N GLU A 97 -3.91 2.78 14.64
CA GLU A 97 -2.91 1.81 14.19
C GLU A 97 -1.69 2.54 13.62
N GLY A 98 -0.55 2.42 14.30
CA GLY A 98 0.70 3.09 13.92
C GLY A 98 0.71 4.60 14.15
N THR A 99 -0.36 5.15 14.76
CA THR A 99 -0.55 6.55 15.14
C THR A 99 -1.54 6.62 16.31
N GLU A 100 -1.74 7.80 16.90
CA GLU A 100 -2.87 8.03 17.81
C GLU A 100 -4.20 8.14 17.04
N VAL A 101 -5.31 7.80 17.71
CA VAL A 101 -6.67 8.00 17.19
C VAL A 101 -6.91 9.50 16.96
N ASP A 102 -7.29 9.86 15.75
CA ASP A 102 -7.64 11.22 15.33
C ASP A 102 -8.78 11.16 14.30
N LEU A 103 -10.03 11.21 14.79
CA LEU A 103 -11.22 11.13 13.93
C LEU A 103 -11.33 12.31 12.97
N GLY A 104 -10.73 13.46 13.28
CA GLY A 104 -10.68 14.61 12.38
C GLY A 104 -9.81 14.33 11.15
N LYS A 105 -8.62 13.77 11.37
CA LYS A 105 -7.75 13.31 10.27
C LYS A 105 -8.32 12.11 9.54
N ALA A 106 -8.95 11.17 10.24
CA ALA A 106 -9.63 10.05 9.61
C ALA A 106 -10.70 10.53 8.62
N ARG A 107 -11.59 11.44 9.07
CA ARG A 107 -12.62 12.07 8.23
C ARG A 107 -12.00 12.77 7.02
N TYR A 108 -10.96 13.58 7.22
CA TYR A 108 -10.26 14.29 6.14
C TYR A 108 -9.79 13.33 5.04
N TRP A 109 -9.14 12.22 5.41
CA TRP A 109 -8.62 11.28 4.43
C TRP A 109 -9.71 10.46 3.75
N PHE A 110 -10.75 10.05 4.49
CA PHE A 110 -11.90 9.39 3.89
C PHE A 110 -12.66 10.31 2.93
N GLU A 111 -12.85 11.59 3.24
CA GLU A 111 -13.48 12.57 2.33
C GLU A 111 -12.73 12.69 1.01
N ARG A 112 -11.39 12.69 1.04
CA ARG A 112 -10.57 12.71 -0.17
C ARG A 112 -10.74 11.46 -1.03
N ALA A 113 -10.74 10.28 -0.42
CA ALA A 113 -10.96 9.02 -1.14
C ALA A 113 -12.41 8.92 -1.67
N ALA A 114 -13.40 9.34 -0.88
CA ALA A 114 -14.81 9.38 -1.24
C ALA A 114 -15.09 10.37 -2.39
N ALA A 115 -14.40 11.52 -2.43
CA ALA A 115 -14.50 12.48 -3.53
C ALA A 115 -14.06 11.90 -4.88
N LYS A 116 -13.26 10.82 -4.86
CA LYS A 116 -12.85 10.05 -6.05
C LYS A 116 -13.79 8.88 -6.35
N GLY A 117 -14.91 8.78 -5.63
CA GLY A 117 -15.90 7.72 -5.76
C GLY A 117 -15.54 6.42 -5.05
N TYR A 118 -14.55 6.39 -4.15
CA TYR A 118 -14.17 5.14 -3.47
C TYR A 118 -15.22 4.75 -2.42
N GLU A 119 -16.01 3.73 -2.74
CA GLU A 119 -17.17 3.33 -1.94
C GLU A 119 -16.81 2.97 -0.48
N PRO A 120 -15.71 2.24 -0.19
CA PRO A 120 -15.34 1.94 1.20
C PRO A 120 -15.10 3.19 2.06
N ALA A 121 -14.62 4.28 1.45
CA ALA A 121 -14.42 5.55 2.15
C ALA A 121 -15.76 6.25 2.44
N ILE A 122 -16.72 6.18 1.52
CA ILE A 122 -18.08 6.72 1.71
C ILE A 122 -18.78 5.97 2.88
N GLU A 123 -18.68 4.65 2.89
CA GLU A 123 -19.23 3.82 3.97
C GLU A 123 -18.55 4.14 5.31
N SER A 124 -17.23 4.30 5.31
CA SER A 124 -16.48 4.65 6.52
C SER A 124 -16.85 6.04 7.05
N LEU A 125 -17.11 7.03 6.18
CA LEU A 125 -17.60 8.35 6.60
C LEU A 125 -18.98 8.31 7.24
N ALA A 126 -19.87 7.44 6.74
CA ALA A 126 -21.20 7.26 7.29
C ALA A 126 -21.16 6.61 8.68
N ALA A 127 -20.10 5.84 8.97
CA ALA A 127 -19.89 5.14 10.23
C ALA A 127 -19.05 5.92 11.27
N LEU A 128 -18.53 7.10 10.92
CA LEU A 128 -17.59 7.92 11.70
C LEU A 128 -18.27 9.03 12.51
#